data_AF-A0A847P6X8-F1
#
_entry.id   AF-A0A847P6X8-F1
#
_cell.length_a   1.000
_cell.length_b   1.000
_cell.length_c   1.000
_cell.angle_alpha   90.00
_cell.angle_beta   90.00
_cell.angle_gamma   90.00
#
_symmetry.space_group_name_H-M   'P 1'
#
loop_
_entity.id
_entity.type
_entity.pdbx_description
1 polymer ?
#
loop_
_entity_poly.entity_id
_entity_poly.type
_entity_poly.pdbx_seq_one_letter_code
_entity_poly.pdbx_strand_id
1 'polypeptide(L)' 'MDLTKYFPGSAEAKKSVVHLLVVLVFYAIAIWAVQFLAGILSIIPLVGSLAGLIVSIIRLYIGIAAIVAILAFFKVVK' A
#
# COMPACT_ATOMS: atom_id res chain seq x y z
N MET A 1 -9.16 10.57 15.16
CA MET A 1 -8.37 11.22 14.08
C MET A 1 -8.80 10.57 12.78
N ASP A 2 -9.03 11.34 11.72
CA ASP A 2 -9.44 10.77 10.43
C ASP A 2 -8.22 10.20 9.72
N LEU A 3 -8.13 8.87 9.61
CA LEU A 3 -7.02 8.21 8.93
C LEU A 3 -7.27 8.09 7.43
N THR A 4 -8.52 8.06 6.98
CA THR A 4 -8.82 7.92 5.55
C THR A 4 -8.38 9.13 4.74
N LYS A 5 -8.30 10.31 5.37
CA LYS A 5 -7.66 11.52 4.81
C LYS A 5 -6.18 11.33 4.40
N TYR A 6 -5.43 10.42 5.03
CA TYR A 6 -4.02 10.12 4.72
C TYR A 6 -3.84 8.92 3.77
N PHE A 7 -4.92 8.17 3.54
CA PHE A 7 -4.93 6.94 2.75
C PHE A 7 -6.20 6.89 1.88
N PRO A 8 -6.36 7.75 0.85
CA PRO A 8 -7.65 7.98 0.19
C PRO A 8 -8.36 6.72 -0.34
N GLY A 9 -7.63 5.69 -0.78
CA GLY A 9 -8.21 4.39 -1.18
C GLY A 9 -8.95 3.64 -0.06
N SER A 10 -8.65 3.92 1.22
CA SER A 10 -9.36 3.35 2.37
C SER A 10 -10.78 3.93 2.57
N ALA A 11 -11.09 5.10 1.98
CA ALA A 11 -12.44 5.63 1.97
C ALA A 11 -13.36 4.85 1.03
N GLU A 12 -12.86 4.44 -0.14
CA GLU A 12 -13.58 3.59 -1.11
C GLU A 12 -13.98 2.23 -0.51
N ALA A 13 -13.09 1.66 0.31
CA ALA A 13 -13.32 0.36 0.96
C ALA A 13 -14.59 0.33 1.84
N LYS A 14 -15.04 1.49 2.38
CA LYS A 14 -16.25 1.61 3.21
C LYS A 14 -17.55 1.27 2.47
N LYS A 15 -17.54 1.20 1.12
CA LYS A 15 -18.75 1.01 0.29
C LYS A 15 -19.29 -0.42 0.27
N SER A 16 -18.43 -1.43 0.22
CA SER A 16 -18.82 -2.84 0.00
C SER A 16 -17.63 -3.79 0.22
N VAL A 17 -17.90 -5.05 0.59
CA VAL A 17 -16.89 -6.12 0.64
C VAL A 17 -16.13 -6.22 -0.69
N VAL A 18 -16.82 -6.08 -1.83
CA VAL A 18 -16.20 -6.11 -3.16
C VAL A 18 -15.24 -4.93 -3.35
N HIS A 19 -15.58 -3.74 -2.85
CA HIS A 19 -14.70 -2.57 -2.93
C HIS A 19 -13.48 -2.72 -2.02
N LEU A 20 -13.64 -3.23 -0.79
CA LEU A 20 -12.51 -3.57 0.08
C LEU A 20 -11.57 -4.57 -0.60
N LEU A 21 -12.12 -5.63 -1.21
CA LEU A 21 -11.33 -6.67 -1.89
C LEU A 21 -10.57 -6.09 -3.09
N VAL A 22 -11.21 -5.26 -3.91
CA VAL A 22 -10.55 -4.52 -5.02
C VAL A 22 -9.42 -3.61 -4.50
N VAL A 23 -9.65 -2.84 -3.44
CA VAL A 23 -8.63 -1.97 -2.82
C VAL A 23 -7.43 -2.78 -2.32
N LEU A 24 -7.66 -3.92 -1.66
CA LEU A 24 -6.60 -4.81 -1.19
C LEU A 24 -5.83 -5.46 -2.35
N VAL A 25 -6.50 -5.82 -3.46
CA VAL A 25 -5.86 -6.31 -4.69
C VAL A 25 -4.99 -5.23 -5.33
N PHE A 26 -5.45 -3.98 -5.41
CA PHE A 26 -4.62 -2.86 -5.89
C PHE A 26 -3.37 -2.65 -5.01
N TYR A 27 -3.49 -2.75 -3.69
CA TYR A 27 -2.34 -2.69 -2.78
C TYR A 27 -1.36 -3.87 -2.98
N ALA A 28 -1.85 -5.09 -3.21
CA ALA A 28 -1.00 -6.24 -3.53
C ALA A 28 -0.25 -6.06 -4.86
N ILE A 29 -0.93 -5.58 -5.92
CA ILE A 29 -0.34 -5.27 -7.22
C ILE A 29 0.72 -4.16 -7.11
N ALA A 30 0.46 -3.12 -6.32
CA ALA A 30 1.43 -2.06 -6.07
C ALA A 30 2.70 -2.58 -5.35
N ILE A 31 2.54 -3.43 -4.33
CA ILE A 31 3.66 -4.10 -3.65
C ILE A 31 4.46 -4.98 -4.63
N TRP A 32 3.81 -5.67 -5.57
CA TRP A 32 4.50 -6.45 -6.60
C TRP A 32 5.27 -5.56 -7.59
N ALA A 33 4.64 -4.53 -8.15
CA ALA A 33 5.26 -3.64 -9.13
C ALA A 33 6.48 -2.89 -8.55
N VAL A 34 6.39 -2.44 -7.29
CA VAL A 34 7.50 -1.79 -6.58
C VAL A 34 8.67 -2.76 -6.34
N GLN A 35 8.41 -4.05 -6.07
CA GLN A 35 9.47 -5.07 -5.99
C GLN A 35 10.10 -5.39 -7.35
N PHE A 36 9.30 -5.39 -8.42
CA PHE A 36 9.80 -5.61 -9.78
C PHE A 36 10.76 -4.49 -10.21
N LEU A 37 10.38 -3.22 -9.97
CA LEU A 37 11.30 -2.07 -10.14
C LEU A 37 12.54 -2.18 -9.25
N ALA A 38 12.41 -2.62 -7.99
CA ALA A 38 13.55 -2.83 -7.09
C ALA A 38 14.56 -3.84 -7.67
N GLY A 39 14.07 -4.96 -8.22
CA GLY A 39 14.90 -5.97 -8.86
C GLY A 39 15.65 -5.42 -10.07
N ILE A 40 14.98 -4.66 -10.94
CA ILE A 40 15.64 -3.99 -12.10
C ILE A 40 16.70 -3.00 -11.62
N LEU A 41 16.40 -2.17 -10.62
CA LEU A 41 17.33 -1.17 -10.09
C LEU A 41 18.51 -1.78 -9.32
N SER A 42 18.38 -3.00 -8.82
CA SER A 42 19.46 -3.72 -8.11
C SER A 42 20.66 -4.09 -8.98
N ILE A 43 20.53 -4.03 -10.31
CA ILE A 43 21.62 -4.30 -11.28
C ILE A 43 22.80 -3.34 -11.09
N ILE A 44 22.57 -2.12 -10.58
CA ILE A 44 23.61 -1.14 -10.27
C ILE A 44 23.74 -1.06 -8.74
N PRO A 45 24.83 -1.55 -8.10
CA PRO A 45 24.87 -1.78 -6.64
C PRO A 45 24.52 -0.56 -5.76
N LEU A 46 25.00 0.63 -6.13
CA LEU A 46 24.74 1.86 -5.38
C LEU A 46 23.29 2.40 -5.56
N VAL A 47 22.66 2.08 -6.69
CA VAL A 47 21.25 2.40 -6.95
C VAL A 47 20.35 1.37 -6.27
N GLY A 48 20.75 0.09 -6.27
CA GLY A 48 20.04 -1.00 -5.63
C GLY A 48 19.86 -0.84 -4.12
N SER A 49 20.88 -0.35 -3.41
CA SER A 49 20.79 -0.10 -1.96
C SER A 49 19.83 1.05 -1.62
N LEU A 50 19.91 2.17 -2.35
CA LEU A 50 18.99 3.30 -2.22
C LEU A 50 17.55 2.90 -2.60
N ALA A 51 17.38 2.19 -3.71
CA ALA A 51 16.09 1.67 -4.16
C ALA A 51 15.49 0.71 -3.12
N GLY A 52 16.29 -0.20 -2.55
CA GLY A 52 15.85 -1.13 -1.50
C GLY A 52 15.32 -0.44 -0.23
N LEU A 53 15.95 0.67 0.17
CA LEU A 53 15.46 1.52 1.28
C LEU A 53 14.10 2.17 0.93
N ILE A 54 14.01 2.81 -0.24
CA ILE A 54 12.78 3.46 -0.72
C ILE A 54 11.63 2.44 -0.85
N VAL A 55 11.91 1.26 -1.42
CA VAL A 55 10.99 0.14 -1.58
C VAL A 55 10.51 -0.40 -0.23
N SER A 56 11.37 -0.41 0.79
CA SER A 56 10.99 -0.83 2.14
C SER A 56 10.03 0.18 2.81
N ILE A 57 10.26 1.48 2.60
CA ILE A 57 9.35 2.55 3.06
C ILE A 57 7.99 2.46 2.34
N ILE A 58 8.00 2.24 1.02
CA ILE A 58 6.76 2.08 0.23
C ILE A 58 5.99 0.82 0.62
N ARG A 59 6.66 -0.32 0.85
CA ARG A 59 6.07 -1.54 1.42
C ARG A 59 5.35 -1.25 2.74
N LEU A 60 5.99 -0.51 3.66
CA LEU A 60 5.41 -0.09 4.93
C LEU A 60 4.17 0.79 4.76
N TYR A 61 4.26 1.82 3.89
CA TYR A 61 3.13 2.71 3.60
C TYR A 61 1.91 1.94 3.05
N ILE A 62 2.12 1.04 2.08
CA ILE A 62 1.03 0.25 1.49
C ILE A 62 0.46 -0.76 2.51
N GLY A 63 1.30 -1.37 3.34
CA GLY A 63 0.83 -2.25 4.43
C GLY A 63 -0.06 -1.52 5.44
N ILE A 64 0.33 -0.30 5.85
CA ILE A 64 -0.50 0.55 6.71
C ILE A 64 -1.79 0.96 5.98
N ALA A 65 -1.73 1.31 4.69
CA ALA A 65 -2.91 1.67 3.90
C ALA A 65 -3.94 0.51 3.83
N ALA A 66 -3.48 -0.73 3.67
CA ALA A 66 -4.33 -1.92 3.70
C ALA A 66 -4.98 -2.14 5.08
N ILE A 67 -4.23 -1.96 6.18
CA ILE A 67 -4.77 -2.03 7.54
C ILE A 67 -5.83 -0.93 7.76
N VAL A 68 -5.57 0.30 7.33
CA VAL A 68 -6.53 1.41 7.44
C VAL A 68 -7.78 1.14 6.59
N ALA A 69 -7.67 0.54 5.40
CA ALA A 69 -8.82 0.14 4.59
C ALA A 69 -9.71 -0.92 5.27
N ILE A 70 -9.11 -1.89 5.94
CA ILE A 70 -9.84 -2.90 6.73
C ILE A 70 -10.53 -2.27 7.94
N LEU A 71 -9.81 -1.45 8.72
CA LEU A 71 -10.35 -0.76 9.90
C LEU A 71 -11.45 0.26 9.53
N ALA A 72 -11.33 0.91 8.38
CA ALA A 72 -12.33 1.80 7.80
C ALA A 72 -13.60 1.05 7.41
N PHE A 73 -13.48 -0.11 6.74
CA PHE A 73 -14.62 -0.96 6.38
C PHE A 73 -15.40 -1.44 7.61
N PHE A 74 -14.69 -1.90 8.66
CA PHE A 74 -15.31 -2.26 9.94
C PHE A 74 -15.77 -1.06 10.79
N LYS A 75 -15.62 0.19 10.29
CA LYS A 75 -15.99 1.45 10.96
C LYS A 75 -15.28 1.69 12.31
N VAL A 76 -14.20 0.95 12.58
CA VAL A 76 -13.37 1.07 13.79
C VAL A 76 -12.61 2.39 13.79
N VAL A 77 -12.22 2.87 12.60
CA VAL A 77 -11.59 4.17 12.41
C VAL A 77 -12.35 4.96 11.35
N LYS A 78 -12.41 6.29 11.51
CA LYS A 78 -12.99 7.21 10.53
C LYS A 78 -11.95 7.65 9.50
#